data_AF-Q4DNA5-F1
#
_entry.id   AF-Q4DNA5-F1
#
_cell.length_a   1.000
_cell.length_b   1.000
_cell.length_c   1.000
_cell.angle_alpha   90.00
_cell.angle_beta   90.00
_cell.angle_gamma   90.00
#
_symmetry.space_group_name_H-M   'P 1'
#
loop_
_entity.id
_entity.type
_entity.pdbx_description
1 polymer ?
#
loop_
_entity_poly.entity_id
_entity_poly.type
_entity_poly.pdbx_seq_one_letter_code
_entity_poly.pdbx_strand_id
1 'polypeptide(L)'
;MNSPNDNCECEGDFVSSAHGIILENEVVTAAFKLHADRVLVQPLEGPLIVPPFATGSVCIRFTVRAGHRSTGVANADMVLCVAAALSVVVHSTTAAMPAREHHDCDDIDGIELQDGDGDGRTLESHRLQRHAKEEWMAAIGSAGCCTELTLAAPADLGCMRVKWDMAEPMRWWRNSNCALLQRKCSALQMSEYPQMF
;
A
#
# COMPACT_ATOMS: atom_id res chain seq x y z
N MET A 1 -24.85 16.63 37.62
CA MET A 1 -24.19 16.52 36.31
C MET A 1 -24.25 15.06 35.91
N ASN A 2 -25.12 14.72 34.95
CA ASN A 2 -25.17 13.40 34.30
C ASN A 2 -25.13 13.64 32.79
N SER A 3 -24.40 12.75 32.12
CA SER A 3 -24.00 12.74 30.70
C SER A 3 -25.17 12.69 29.71
N PRO A 4 -24.96 13.15 28.46
CA PRO A 4 -25.12 12.24 27.33
C PRO A 4 -23.91 12.32 26.38
N ASN A 5 -23.18 11.21 26.27
CA ASN A 5 -22.35 10.91 25.11
C ASN A 5 -23.31 10.61 23.96
N ASP A 6 -23.40 11.50 22.97
CA ASP A 6 -24.00 11.23 21.66
C ASP A 6 -23.11 10.24 20.90
N ASN A 7 -23.12 8.98 21.31
CA ASN A 7 -22.90 7.89 20.37
C ASN A 7 -24.21 7.75 19.60
N CYS A 8 -24.22 8.09 18.31
CA CYS A 8 -25.27 7.61 17.42
C CYS A 8 -25.10 6.10 17.28
N GLU A 9 -25.64 5.34 18.24
CA GLU A 9 -25.94 3.93 18.02
C GLU A 9 -26.97 3.89 16.89
N CYS A 10 -26.64 3.21 15.79
CA CYS A 10 -27.61 2.89 14.75
C CYS A 10 -28.62 1.91 15.34
N GLU A 11 -29.63 2.43 16.01
CA GLU A 11 -30.71 1.64 16.61
C GLU A 11 -31.73 1.30 15.52
N GLY A 12 -31.53 0.14 14.90
CA GLY A 12 -32.40 -0.42 13.87
C GLY A 12 -31.85 -0.31 12.45
N ASP A 13 -32.30 -1.22 11.58
CA ASP A 13 -32.05 -1.11 10.16
C ASP A 13 -32.70 0.19 9.66
N PHE A 14 -31.88 1.20 9.30
CA PHE A 14 -32.35 2.44 8.64
C PHE A 14 -33.19 2.13 7.38
N VAL A 15 -32.95 0.95 6.82
CA VAL A 15 -33.63 0.40 5.67
C VAL A 15 -34.77 -0.49 6.15
N SER A 16 -36.00 0.02 6.10
CA SER A 16 -37.20 -0.83 6.25
C SER A 16 -37.15 -2.00 5.24
N SER A 17 -37.79 -3.13 5.54
CA SER A 17 -37.83 -4.27 4.60
C SER A 17 -38.27 -3.85 3.18
N ALA A 18 -39.22 -2.91 3.08
CA ALA A 18 -39.63 -2.34 1.80
C ALA A 18 -38.51 -1.52 1.12
N HIS A 19 -37.79 -0.68 1.87
CA HIS A 19 -36.62 0.03 1.35
C HIS A 19 -35.49 -0.94 0.94
N GLY A 20 -35.33 -2.06 1.63
CA GLY A 20 -34.32 -3.08 1.31
C GLY A 20 -34.60 -3.73 -0.04
N ILE A 21 -35.87 -4.05 -0.31
CA ILE A 21 -36.32 -4.57 -1.61
C ILE A 21 -36.06 -3.56 -2.73
N ILE A 22 -36.36 -2.26 -2.50
CA ILE A 22 -36.09 -1.21 -3.49
C ILE A 22 -34.57 -1.07 -3.71
N LEU A 23 -33.79 -1.10 -2.63
CA LEU A 23 -32.34 -0.98 -2.70
C LEU A 23 -31.74 -2.14 -3.52
N GLU A 24 -32.13 -3.37 -3.22
CA GLU A 24 -31.60 -4.58 -3.86
C GLU A 24 -32.06 -4.72 -5.31
N ASN A 25 -33.37 -4.59 -5.57
CA ASN A 25 -33.92 -4.88 -6.90
C ASN A 25 -33.82 -3.70 -7.87
N GLU A 26 -33.93 -2.47 -7.38
CA GLU A 26 -33.92 -1.28 -8.25
C GLU A 26 -32.58 -0.56 -8.19
N VAL A 27 -32.14 -0.12 -7.01
CA VAL A 27 -30.96 0.76 -6.89
C VAL A 27 -29.67 0.02 -7.26
N VAL A 28 -29.43 -1.16 -6.69
CA VAL A 28 -28.23 -1.97 -6.96
C VAL A 28 -28.23 -2.46 -8.40
N THR A 29 -29.37 -2.94 -8.92
CA THR A 29 -29.49 -3.35 -10.33
C THR A 29 -29.26 -2.18 -11.29
N ALA A 30 -29.82 -1.00 -11.01
CA ALA A 30 -29.62 0.19 -11.81
C ALA A 30 -28.17 0.69 -11.74
N ALA A 31 -27.54 0.65 -10.57
CA ALA A 31 -26.13 0.99 -10.41
C ALA A 31 -25.23 0.02 -11.18
N PHE A 32 -25.46 -1.30 -11.05
CA PHE A 32 -24.73 -2.31 -11.81
C PHE A 32 -24.88 -2.09 -13.32
N LYS A 33 -26.09 -1.82 -13.78
CA LYS A 33 -26.36 -1.51 -15.19
C LYS A 33 -25.64 -0.24 -15.65
N LEU A 34 -25.73 0.86 -14.90
CA LEU A 34 -25.04 2.11 -15.23
C LEU A 34 -23.51 1.94 -15.24
N HIS A 35 -22.96 1.15 -14.32
CA HIS A 35 -21.53 0.83 -14.30
C HIS A 35 -21.14 -0.09 -15.47
N ALA A 36 -21.92 -1.12 -15.79
CA ALA A 36 -21.68 -1.98 -16.96
C ALA A 36 -21.76 -1.20 -18.28
N ASP A 37 -22.80 -0.37 -18.45
CA ASP A 37 -23.03 0.44 -19.65
C ASP A 37 -21.98 1.55 -19.82
N ARG A 38 -21.60 2.24 -18.73
CA ARG A 38 -20.64 3.36 -18.77
C ARG A 38 -19.18 2.90 -18.81
N VAL A 39 -18.87 1.77 -18.18
CA VAL A 39 -17.50 1.23 -18.14
C VAL A 39 -17.27 0.20 -19.28
N LEU A 40 -18.29 -0.11 -20.10
CA LEU A 40 -18.21 -1.04 -21.24
C LEU A 40 -17.54 -2.39 -20.86
N VAL A 41 -17.77 -2.85 -19.62
CA VAL A 41 -17.14 -4.07 -19.12
C VAL A 41 -18.14 -5.20 -19.28
N GLN A 42 -17.78 -6.20 -20.09
CA GLN A 42 -18.48 -7.47 -20.07
C GLN A 42 -17.90 -8.32 -18.93
N PRO A 43 -18.75 -8.93 -18.08
CA PRO A 43 -18.28 -9.94 -17.15
C PRO A 43 -17.54 -11.03 -17.91
N LEU A 44 -16.35 -11.41 -17.44
CA LEU A 44 -15.63 -12.52 -18.03
C LEU A 44 -16.36 -13.82 -17.68
N GLU A 45 -16.82 -14.56 -18.70
CA GLU A 45 -17.38 -15.89 -18.49
C GLU A 45 -16.23 -16.89 -18.28
N GLY A 46 -16.15 -17.46 -17.07
CA GLY A 46 -15.18 -18.49 -16.71
C GLY A 46 -13.98 -17.99 -15.88
N PRO A 47 -12.97 -18.85 -15.67
CA PRO A 47 -11.80 -18.50 -14.86
C PRO A 47 -10.99 -17.36 -15.47
N LEU A 48 -10.46 -16.46 -14.63
CA LEU A 48 -9.56 -15.40 -15.08
C LEU A 48 -8.22 -16.00 -15.52
N ILE A 49 -7.94 -15.95 -16.83
CA ILE A 49 -6.67 -16.39 -17.42
C ILE A 49 -5.78 -15.17 -17.63
N VAL A 50 -4.58 -15.19 -17.07
CA VAL A 50 -3.60 -14.11 -17.30
C VAL A 50 -2.96 -14.31 -18.67
N PRO A 51 -3.14 -13.37 -19.63
CA PRO A 51 -2.57 -13.50 -20.96
C PRO A 51 -1.03 -13.42 -20.92
N PRO A 52 -0.33 -13.91 -21.96
CA PRO A 52 1.09 -13.67 -22.10
C PRO A 52 1.36 -12.16 -22.18
N PHE A 53 2.34 -11.68 -21.43
CA PHE A 53 2.70 -10.26 -21.44
C PHE A 53 3.45 -9.90 -22.72
N ALA A 54 3.09 -8.76 -23.31
CA ALA A 54 3.77 -8.25 -24.51
C ALA A 54 5.26 -7.97 -24.24
N THR A 55 6.10 -8.19 -25.25
CA THR A 55 7.53 -7.87 -25.19
C THR A 55 7.72 -6.38 -24.91
N GLY A 56 8.48 -6.05 -23.86
CA GLY A 56 8.69 -4.67 -23.42
C GLY A 56 7.60 -4.10 -22.50
N SER A 57 6.52 -4.85 -22.23
CA SER A 57 5.54 -4.45 -21.22
C SER A 57 6.12 -4.50 -19.81
N VAL A 58 5.79 -3.53 -18.96
CA VAL A 58 6.12 -3.55 -17.52
C VAL A 58 5.56 -4.79 -16.81
N CYS A 59 4.50 -5.41 -17.35
CA CYS A 59 3.91 -6.61 -16.78
C CYS A 59 4.85 -7.84 -16.85
N ILE A 60 5.81 -7.88 -17.78
CA ILE A 60 6.76 -9.01 -17.88
C ILE A 60 7.58 -9.22 -16.60
N ARG A 61 7.67 -8.18 -15.77
CA ARG A 61 8.38 -8.18 -14.48
C ARG A 61 7.68 -9.01 -13.41
N PHE A 62 6.40 -9.34 -13.60
CA PHE A 62 5.62 -10.10 -12.62
C PHE A 62 5.69 -11.60 -12.88
N THR A 63 6.04 -12.35 -11.83
CA THR A 63 5.97 -13.82 -11.85
C THR A 63 4.53 -14.28 -11.71
N VAL A 64 3.95 -14.76 -12.81
CA VAL A 64 2.61 -15.37 -12.81
C VAL A 64 2.76 -16.88 -12.68
N ARG A 65 2.08 -17.48 -11.69
CA ARG A 65 2.07 -18.95 -11.53
C ARG A 65 1.52 -19.61 -12.79
N ALA A 66 2.13 -20.72 -13.21
CA ALA A 66 1.74 -21.43 -14.42
C ALA A 66 0.22 -21.74 -14.48
N GLY A 67 -0.38 -22.15 -13.36
CA GLY A 67 -1.82 -22.40 -13.27
C GLY A 67 -2.71 -21.19 -13.61
N HIS A 68 -2.27 -19.96 -13.33
CA HIS A 68 -3.02 -18.74 -13.66
C HIS A 68 -2.96 -18.41 -15.16
N ARG A 69 -2.00 -18.97 -15.90
CA ARG A 69 -1.91 -18.86 -17.36
C ARG A 69 -2.62 -20.00 -18.11
N SER A 70 -2.94 -21.10 -17.43
CA SER A 70 -3.53 -22.29 -18.04
C SER A 70 -4.97 -22.56 -17.59
N THR A 71 -5.18 -22.86 -16.30
CA THR A 71 -6.50 -23.18 -15.74
C THR A 71 -7.24 -21.90 -15.33
N GLY A 72 -6.48 -20.86 -14.99
CA GLY A 72 -7.01 -19.58 -14.53
C GLY A 72 -7.39 -19.59 -13.06
N VAL A 73 -7.87 -18.45 -12.59
CA VAL A 73 -8.39 -18.28 -11.23
C VAL A 73 -9.92 -18.25 -11.30
N ALA A 74 -10.56 -19.28 -10.75
CA ALA A 74 -12.03 -19.36 -10.70
C ALA A 74 -12.58 -18.50 -9.57
N ASN A 75 -13.80 -17.97 -9.74
CA ASN A 75 -14.55 -17.21 -8.74
C ASN A 75 -13.79 -16.00 -8.15
N ALA A 76 -12.97 -15.34 -8.98
CA ALA A 76 -12.25 -14.14 -8.59
C ALA A 76 -12.71 -12.95 -9.44
N ASP A 77 -13.12 -11.86 -8.79
CA ASP A 77 -13.43 -10.59 -9.45
C ASP A 77 -12.16 -9.84 -9.87
N MET A 78 -11.07 -10.03 -9.11
CA MET A 78 -9.77 -9.41 -9.35
C MET A 78 -8.65 -10.34 -8.87
N VAL A 79 -7.55 -10.40 -9.63
CA VAL A 79 -6.30 -11.05 -9.21
C VAL A 79 -5.19 -10.01 -9.18
N LEU A 80 -4.67 -9.73 -7.99
CA LEU A 80 -3.52 -8.86 -7.80
C LEU A 80 -2.22 -9.67 -7.81
N CYS A 81 -1.37 -9.45 -8.82
CA CYS A 81 -0.01 -10.00 -8.84
C CYS A 81 0.97 -8.95 -8.32
N VAL A 82 1.62 -9.22 -7.18
CA VAL A 82 2.65 -8.36 -6.58
C VAL A 82 4.01 -9.00 -6.82
N ALA A 83 4.94 -8.27 -7.44
CA ALA A 83 6.33 -8.70 -7.57
C ALA A 83 7.10 -8.32 -6.29
N ALA A 84 7.98 -9.21 -5.84
CA ALA A 84 9.02 -8.86 -4.87
C ALA A 84 10.22 -8.35 -5.68
N ALA A 85 10.52 -7.06 -5.54
CA ALA A 85 11.68 -6.42 -6.14
C ALA A 85 12.94 -6.72 -5.31
N LEU A 86 14.12 -6.79 -5.94
CA LEU A 86 15.36 -6.53 -5.21
C LEU A 86 15.31 -5.12 -4.66
N SER A 87 15.96 -4.94 -3.53
CA SER A 87 16.07 -3.65 -2.91
C SER A 87 17.47 -3.40 -2.44
N VAL A 88 17.84 -2.13 -2.44
CA VAL A 88 19.15 -1.68 -2.02
C VAL A 88 18.96 -0.81 -0.80
N VAL A 89 19.61 -1.21 0.28
CA VAL A 89 19.62 -0.45 1.53
C VAL A 89 20.80 0.51 1.48
N VAL A 90 20.51 1.81 1.62
CA VAL A 90 21.52 2.82 1.88
C VAL A 90 21.76 2.85 3.38
N HIS A 91 22.95 2.40 3.79
CA HIS A 91 23.39 2.46 5.17
C HIS A 91 23.52 3.92 5.61
N SER A 92 22.82 4.28 6.68
CA SER A 92 22.85 5.63 7.25
C SER A 92 22.46 5.54 8.72
N THR A 93 23.38 5.93 9.59
CA THR A 93 23.10 5.98 11.03
C THR A 93 22.14 7.12 11.36
N THR A 94 22.27 8.26 10.69
CA THR A 94 21.40 9.43 10.87
C THR A 94 19.96 9.14 10.47
N ALA A 95 19.75 8.33 9.44
CA ALA A 95 18.43 7.93 8.98
C ALA A 95 17.91 6.67 9.69
N ALA A 96 18.80 5.78 10.14
CA ALA A 96 18.42 4.60 10.91
C ALA A 96 17.78 4.97 12.24
N MET A 97 18.29 5.94 12.99
CA MET A 97 17.72 6.33 14.29
C MET A 97 16.23 6.71 14.22
N PRO A 98 15.79 7.68 13.40
CA PRO A 98 14.37 8.02 13.29
C PRO A 98 13.55 6.87 12.71
N ALA A 99 14.13 6.02 11.85
CA ALA A 99 13.45 4.82 11.36
C ALA A 99 13.18 3.82 12.48
N ARG A 100 14.15 3.59 13.38
CA ARG A 100 14.04 2.67 14.52
C ARG A 100 12.95 3.14 15.48
N GLU A 101 12.95 4.42 15.80
CA GLU A 101 11.94 5.03 16.65
C GLU A 101 10.55 4.98 15.99
N HIS A 102 10.45 5.34 14.72
CA HIS A 102 9.18 5.36 13.99
C HIS A 102 8.57 3.96 13.88
N HIS A 103 9.37 2.94 13.55
CA HIS A 103 8.89 1.57 13.36
C HIS A 103 8.84 0.74 14.65
N ASP A 104 9.40 1.23 15.78
CA ASP A 104 9.66 0.42 16.98
C ASP A 104 10.48 -0.84 16.66
N CYS A 105 11.61 -0.65 15.97
CA CYS A 105 12.48 -1.75 15.55
C CYS A 105 13.95 -1.33 15.53
N ASP A 106 14.77 -1.89 16.42
CA ASP A 106 16.20 -1.58 16.51
C ASP A 106 17.05 -2.17 15.37
N ASP A 107 16.55 -3.20 14.69
CA ASP A 107 17.25 -3.90 13.59
C ASP A 107 17.09 -3.18 12.24
N ILE A 108 17.36 -1.87 12.24
CA ILE A 108 17.36 -1.03 11.03
C ILE A 108 18.73 -0.39 10.91
N ASP A 109 19.44 -0.64 9.82
CA ASP A 109 20.78 -0.07 9.58
C ASP A 109 20.80 1.01 8.49
N GLY A 110 19.65 1.28 7.87
CA GLY A 110 19.55 2.22 6.78
C GLY A 110 18.15 2.31 6.19
N ILE A 111 18.07 2.89 5.00
CA ILE A 111 16.81 3.07 4.27
C ILE A 111 16.86 2.31 2.96
N GLU A 112 15.79 1.57 2.69
CA GLU A 112 15.58 0.88 1.42
C GLU A 112 15.19 1.87 0.31
N LEU A 113 15.94 1.87 -0.78
CA LEU A 113 15.59 2.60 -1.99
C LEU A 113 14.59 1.82 -2.82
N GLN A 114 13.73 2.56 -3.51
CA GLN A 114 12.86 2.00 -4.51
C GLN A 114 13.68 1.57 -5.72
N ASP A 115 13.36 0.40 -6.23
CA ASP A 115 13.87 -0.09 -7.49
C ASP A 115 12.68 -0.41 -8.41
N GLY A 116 12.56 0.37 -9.49
CA GLY A 116 11.43 0.28 -10.41
C GLY A 116 11.34 -1.08 -11.13
N ASP A 117 12.48 -1.70 -11.40
CA ASP A 117 12.60 -2.96 -12.13
C ASP A 117 12.87 -4.14 -11.17
N GLY A 118 13.31 -3.85 -9.94
CA GLY A 118 13.63 -4.85 -8.93
C GLY A 118 14.86 -5.69 -9.28
N ASP A 119 15.74 -5.21 -10.16
CA ASP A 119 16.96 -5.87 -10.61
C ASP A 119 18.25 -5.19 -10.11
N GLY A 120 18.12 -4.15 -9.30
CA GLY A 120 19.15 -3.25 -8.78
C GLY A 120 19.67 -2.21 -9.78
N ARG A 121 19.17 -2.20 -11.02
CA ARG A 121 19.68 -1.32 -12.09
C ARG A 121 18.88 -0.04 -12.25
N THR A 122 17.62 -0.06 -11.86
CA THR A 122 16.73 1.11 -11.85
C THR A 122 16.46 1.58 -10.44
N LEU A 123 17.54 1.71 -9.66
CA LEU A 123 17.48 2.38 -8.37
C LEU A 123 17.01 3.81 -8.59
N GLU A 124 15.81 4.08 -8.09
CA GLU A 124 15.30 5.43 -8.04
C GLU A 124 15.94 6.15 -6.85
N SER A 125 16.07 7.47 -6.96
CA SER A 125 16.37 8.31 -5.80
C SER A 125 15.27 8.27 -4.73
N HIS A 126 14.12 7.67 -5.07
CA HIS A 126 12.99 7.53 -4.18
C HIS A 126 13.20 6.41 -3.15
N ARG A 127 12.68 6.62 -1.95
CA ARG A 127 12.61 5.61 -0.90
C ARG A 127 11.52 4.61 -1.20
N LEU A 128 11.75 3.36 -0.80
CA LEU A 128 10.76 2.32 -0.97
C LEU A 128 9.48 2.69 -0.23
N GLN A 129 8.38 2.75 -0.99
CA GLN A 129 7.06 3.10 -0.49
C GLN A 129 6.59 2.20 0.67
N ARG A 130 7.09 0.96 0.78
CA ARG A 130 6.81 0.07 1.91
C ARG A 130 7.15 0.71 3.26
N HIS A 131 8.32 1.36 3.36
CA HIS A 131 8.83 1.95 4.60
C HIS A 131 8.46 3.42 4.74
N ALA A 132 8.24 4.08 3.61
CA ALA A 132 8.28 5.53 3.50
C ALA A 132 7.10 6.10 2.71
N LYS A 133 5.94 5.42 2.65
CA LYS A 133 4.84 5.79 1.74
C LYS A 133 4.42 7.26 1.80
N GLU A 134 4.45 7.88 2.96
CA GLU A 134 4.02 9.27 3.15
C GLU A 134 5.17 10.28 2.93
N GLU A 135 6.40 9.81 2.74
CA GLU A 135 7.59 10.66 2.62
C GLU A 135 7.63 11.52 1.36
N TRP A 136 8.23 12.71 1.48
CA TRP A 136 8.64 13.55 0.35
C TRP A 136 9.47 12.80 -0.69
N MET A 137 10.38 11.94 -0.22
CA MET A 137 11.25 11.16 -1.10
C MET A 137 10.65 9.80 -1.50
N ALA A 138 9.40 9.46 -1.21
CA ALA A 138 8.79 8.26 -1.81
C ALA A 138 8.37 8.50 -3.27
N ALA A 139 8.18 7.43 -4.05
CA ALA A 139 7.68 7.56 -5.41
C ALA A 139 6.27 8.16 -5.47
N ILE A 140 5.84 8.49 -6.70
CA ILE A 140 4.58 9.16 -7.03
C ILE A 140 3.39 8.55 -6.27
N GLY A 141 2.60 9.41 -5.62
CA GLY A 141 1.42 9.04 -4.84
C GLY A 141 1.62 9.04 -3.31
N SER A 142 2.74 9.59 -2.81
CA SER A 142 2.98 9.86 -1.39
C SER A 142 2.32 11.16 -0.92
N ALA A 143 2.09 11.28 0.40
CA ALA A 143 1.61 12.52 1.02
C ALA A 143 2.63 13.67 0.94
N GLY A 144 3.92 13.34 0.76
CA GLY A 144 4.98 14.32 0.64
C GLY A 144 5.43 14.94 1.96
N CYS A 145 5.25 14.23 3.09
CA CYS A 145 5.65 14.73 4.40
C CYS A 145 7.16 14.89 4.50
N CYS A 146 7.60 16.03 5.02
CA CYS A 146 9.01 16.29 5.30
C CYS A 146 9.36 15.77 6.70
N THR A 147 9.61 14.47 6.82
CA THR A 147 9.88 13.83 8.12
C THR A 147 11.37 13.83 8.45
N GLU A 148 11.71 13.36 9.66
CA GLU A 148 13.09 13.15 10.09
C GLU A 148 13.85 12.23 9.15
N LEU A 149 13.19 11.23 8.55
CA LEU A 149 13.82 10.39 7.55
C LEU A 149 14.29 11.28 6.40
N THR A 150 13.40 12.11 5.82
CA THR A 150 13.77 12.98 4.69
C THR A 150 14.88 13.95 5.03
N LEU A 151 14.83 14.51 6.22
CA LEU A 151 15.87 15.41 6.74
C LEU A 151 17.23 14.72 6.98
N ALA A 152 17.25 13.40 7.24
CA ALA A 152 18.50 12.67 7.43
C ALA A 152 19.37 12.59 6.17
N ALA A 153 18.78 12.53 4.97
CA ALA A 153 19.53 12.42 3.72
C ALA A 153 20.52 13.60 3.49
N PRO A 154 20.09 14.88 3.54
CA PRO A 154 21.03 16.00 3.45
C PRO A 154 21.95 16.12 4.68
N ALA A 155 21.56 15.61 5.85
CA ALA A 155 22.42 15.58 7.04
C ALA A 155 23.61 14.62 6.86
N ASP A 156 23.40 13.42 6.31
CA ASP A 156 24.48 12.44 6.04
C ASP A 156 25.48 12.95 5.01
N LEU A 157 25.00 13.69 4.01
CA LEU A 157 25.87 14.30 3.01
C LEU A 157 26.77 15.40 3.62
N GLY A 158 26.48 15.87 4.84
CA GLY A 158 27.22 16.93 5.53
C GLY A 158 27.13 18.30 4.85
N CYS A 159 26.38 18.42 3.76
CA CYS A 159 26.30 19.62 2.94
C CYS A 159 25.32 20.66 3.50
N MET A 160 24.43 20.26 4.41
CA MET A 160 23.39 21.12 4.97
C MET A 160 23.28 20.92 6.48
N ARG A 161 22.99 22.01 7.21
CA ARG A 161 22.57 21.93 8.60
C ARG A 161 21.06 21.78 8.64
N VAL A 162 20.61 20.70 9.25
CA VAL A 162 19.22 20.31 9.32
C VAL A 162 18.59 20.79 10.62
N LYS A 163 17.36 21.31 10.54
CA LYS A 163 16.53 21.63 11.70
C LYS A 163 15.54 20.48 11.93
N TRP A 164 15.85 19.60 12.86
CA TRP A 164 15.03 18.43 13.18
C TRP A 164 13.63 18.78 13.68
N ASP A 165 13.49 19.89 14.40
CA ASP A 165 12.20 20.38 14.92
C ASP A 165 11.17 20.74 13.83
N MET A 166 11.59 20.80 12.56
CA MET A 166 10.70 21.04 11.41
C MET A 166 10.12 19.74 10.84
N ALA A 167 10.53 18.58 11.36
CA ALA A 167 10.07 17.30 10.86
C ALA A 167 8.58 17.07 11.15
N GLU A 168 7.87 16.65 10.13
CA GLU A 168 6.48 16.25 10.24
C GLU A 168 6.37 14.79 10.70
N PRO A 169 5.39 14.43 11.54
CA PRO A 169 5.20 13.05 11.95
C PRO A 169 4.60 12.22 10.80
N MET A 170 5.20 11.05 10.54
CA MET A 170 4.59 10.02 9.70
C MET A 170 3.58 9.19 10.53
N ARG A 171 2.42 8.89 9.95
CA ARG A 171 1.42 7.99 10.58
C ARG A 171 1.56 6.58 10.04
N TRP A 172 1.82 6.47 8.74
CA TRP A 172 2.06 5.21 8.07
C TRP A 172 3.14 4.40 8.78
N TRP A 173 2.81 3.18 9.21
CA TRP A 173 3.75 2.22 9.83
C TRP A 173 4.38 2.63 11.16
N ARG A 174 3.78 3.60 11.86
CA ARG A 174 4.21 3.90 13.23
C ARG A 174 4.02 2.67 14.12
N ASN A 175 5.03 2.35 14.93
CA ASN A 175 5.05 1.22 15.87
C ASN A 175 4.71 -0.12 15.20
N SER A 176 5.24 -0.37 14.01
CA SER A 176 4.96 -1.59 13.25
C SER A 176 5.75 -2.83 13.68
N ASN A 177 6.71 -2.66 14.59
CA ASN A 177 7.73 -3.63 14.95
C ASN A 177 8.62 -4.03 13.76
N CYS A 178 9.61 -4.90 13.99
CA CYS A 178 10.51 -5.40 12.93
C CYS A 178 9.84 -6.34 11.92
N ALA A 179 8.69 -6.91 12.28
CA ALA A 179 8.03 -7.96 11.52
C ALA A 179 7.76 -7.54 10.07
N LEU A 180 7.34 -6.29 9.85
CA LEU A 180 7.04 -5.81 8.51
C LEU A 180 8.28 -5.55 7.64
N LEU A 181 9.44 -5.30 8.26
CA LEU A 181 10.72 -5.09 7.57
C LEU A 181 11.36 -6.42 7.17
N GLN A 182 11.26 -7.41 8.06
CA GLN A 182 11.96 -8.69 7.92
C GLN A 182 11.12 -9.77 7.21
N ARG A 183 9.78 -9.72 7.32
CA ARG A 183 8.89 -10.77 6.79
C ARG A 183 8.37 -10.39 5.41
N LYS A 184 8.12 -11.42 4.59
CA LYS A 184 7.40 -11.27 3.31
C LYS A 184 5.96 -10.84 3.56
N CYS A 185 5.39 -10.04 2.65
CA CYS A 185 3.99 -9.61 2.69
C CYS A 185 3.00 -10.77 2.89
N SER A 186 3.24 -11.91 2.24
CA SER A 186 2.40 -13.10 2.36
C SER A 186 2.43 -13.77 3.75
N ALA A 187 3.43 -13.46 4.56
CA ALA A 187 3.58 -13.99 5.91
C ALA A 187 3.02 -13.04 6.97
N LEU A 188 2.57 -11.83 6.59
CA LEU A 188 2.03 -10.83 7.50
C LEU A 188 0.51 -11.01 7.62
N GLN A 189 0.00 -10.88 8.83
CA GLN A 189 -1.44 -10.78 9.04
C GLN A 189 -1.82 -9.30 8.99
N MET A 190 -2.53 -8.89 7.93
CA MET A 190 -2.90 -7.47 7.77
C MET A 190 -3.80 -6.95 8.91
N SER A 191 -4.51 -7.84 9.61
CA SER A 191 -5.29 -7.53 10.80
C SER A 191 -4.46 -7.01 11.99
N GLU A 192 -3.15 -7.28 12.02
CA GLU A 192 -2.23 -6.75 13.05
C GLU A 192 -1.92 -5.27 12.83
N TYR A 193 -2.29 -4.71 11.67
CA TYR A 193 -1.90 -3.37 11.23
C TYR A 193 -3.08 -2.58 10.63
N PRO A 194 -4.15 -2.35 11.40
CA PRO A 194 -5.36 -1.68 10.91
C PRO A 194 -5.10 -0.25 10.41
N GLN A 195 -4.11 0.45 10.95
CA GLN A 195 -3.71 1.81 10.57
C GLN A 195 -3.10 1.93 9.15
N MET A 196 -2.87 0.80 8.46
CA MET A 196 -2.44 0.80 7.06
C MET A 196 -3.59 0.99 6.07
N PHE A 197 -4.85 0.96 6.51
CA PHE A 197 -6.05 1.04 5.67
C PHE A 197 -7.03 2.07 6.22
#